data_AF-A0A2W0FFX9-F1
#
_entry.id   AF-A0A2W0FFX9-F1
#
_cell.length_a   1.000
_cell.length_b   1.000
_cell.length_c   1.000
_cell.angle_alpha   90.00
_cell.angle_beta   90.00
_cell.angle_gamma   90.00
#
_symmetry.space_group_name_H-M   'P 1'
#
loop_
_entity.id
_entity.type
_entity.pdbx_description
1 polymer ?
#
loop_
_entity_poly.entity_id
_entity_poly.type
_entity_poly.pdbx_seq_one_letter_code
_entity_poly.pdbx_strand_id
1 'polypeptide(L)'
;MNAYIRWFQRFIWLGIAMNMVFALPALFAPALLTAVVGLPPVLSDPWLENTGMLLVGISLFYMPSGCNAPRFVVHSWLCVLSRLIAVAFWIYLIDTSNQSQVFVPMLMGDLGMFLALGILLYLGSAPANRPGALLCAGLRALREHWAACWARHGFRVGVLVSLLVLGFVGYQTWVNMLREVPQPPEASDEDHFKYAAIGLGIEARIPYYLFAVLPQMCPEKLPRPGGYEVFGFLYENGRDLPVGMAKRQLGYPTVEPNCALCHTGAYRASASDVSQVVPTAPANLMQLQAFQWFAYDCASDPKFTVDAVMNAINAKFQLGFIERLYNRYLIIPMAKGALLKQKQAYAWQKLRPQQGPGRTDTFNPTKMVVFGFPDDSTIGTVDLPQIWNQKPRESMYLHWDGNNNQIRERNYAAAMAVGATPQSVLPQSFNRVTNWLLGHKPPAWPFALDQAKVAQGKPLWEANCAGCHDFGKADTGQVTTNIQALGTDPHRLDSFTTGLVQAFHGFKKPPFDFGAYRKTQSYSNTPTDGIWLRAPYLHNGSVPSLWDLLQAPELRPQVFFTGSDVYDPQKVGFITSGPTLQGPGYFKYDTHLEGNSNSGHLYGTQLSAEQKWQLIEYMKTL
;
A
#
# COMPACT_ATOMS: atom_id res chain seq x y z
N MET A 1 -23.29 55.40 -23.10
CA MET A 1 -23.06 54.07 -22.47
C MET A 1 -22.93 54.25 -20.96
N ASN A 2 -23.70 53.50 -20.17
CA ASN A 2 -23.66 53.55 -18.70
C ASN A 2 -22.22 53.38 -18.18
N ALA A 3 -21.77 54.22 -17.26
CA ALA A 3 -20.41 54.18 -16.71
C ALA A 3 -20.07 52.83 -16.06
N TYR A 4 -21.04 52.20 -15.39
CA TYR A 4 -20.88 50.88 -14.78
C TYR A 4 -20.63 49.78 -15.83
N ILE A 5 -21.33 49.84 -16.97
CA ILE A 5 -21.11 48.88 -18.08
C ILE A 5 -19.74 49.07 -18.73
N ARG A 6 -19.29 50.32 -18.90
CA ARG A 6 -17.93 50.59 -19.42
C ARG A 6 -16.85 49.98 -18.52
N TRP A 7 -17.01 50.12 -17.20
CA TRP A 7 -16.09 49.52 -16.25
C TRP A 7 -16.20 48.00 -16.22
N PHE A 8 -17.41 47.43 -16.25
CA PHE A 8 -17.60 45.99 -16.38
C PHE A 8 -16.83 45.41 -17.57
N GLN A 9 -16.97 46.02 -18.74
CA GLN A 9 -16.28 45.60 -19.97
C GLN A 9 -14.76 45.64 -19.83
N ARG A 10 -14.22 46.70 -19.18
CA ARG A 10 -12.79 46.80 -18.89
C ARG A 10 -12.32 45.70 -17.93
N PHE A 11 -13.09 45.40 -16.89
CA PHE A 11 -12.78 44.32 -15.97
C PHE A 11 -12.86 42.94 -16.63
N ILE A 12 -13.74 42.72 -17.61
CA ILE A 12 -13.72 41.50 -18.42
C ILE A 12 -12.38 41.36 -19.17
N TRP A 13 -11.93 42.41 -19.84
CA TRP A 13 -10.64 42.40 -20.54
C TRP A 13 -9.44 42.24 -19.60
N LEU A 14 -9.48 42.88 -18.43
CA LEU A 14 -8.48 42.66 -17.37
C LEU A 14 -8.46 41.20 -16.91
N GLY A 15 -9.63 40.61 -16.68
CA GLY A 15 -9.76 39.21 -16.30
C GLY A 15 -9.26 38.24 -17.37
N ILE A 16 -9.47 38.55 -18.66
CA ILE A 16 -8.90 37.79 -19.78
C ILE A 16 -7.37 37.87 -19.75
N ALA A 17 -6.81 39.07 -19.58
CA ALA A 17 -5.36 39.25 -19.49
C ALA A 17 -4.76 38.49 -18.30
N MET A 18 -5.38 38.60 -17.11
CA MET A 18 -4.96 37.85 -15.92
C MET A 18 -5.04 36.34 -16.12
N ASN A 19 -6.09 35.83 -16.77
CA ASN A 19 -6.18 34.41 -17.11
C ASN A 19 -5.02 33.99 -18.01
N MET A 20 -4.59 34.82 -18.97
CA MET A 20 -3.46 34.48 -19.86
C MET A 20 -2.12 34.39 -19.11
N VAL A 21 -1.92 35.22 -18.08
CA VAL A 21 -0.71 35.16 -17.22
C VAL A 21 -0.57 33.79 -16.55
N PHE A 22 -1.68 33.12 -16.24
CA PHE A 22 -1.67 31.76 -15.70
C PHE A 22 -1.72 30.68 -16.79
N ALA A 23 -2.60 30.85 -17.79
CA ALA A 23 -2.91 29.83 -18.78
C ALA A 23 -1.74 29.53 -19.72
N LEU A 24 -0.97 30.55 -20.13
CA LEU A 24 0.15 30.37 -21.06
C LEU A 24 1.31 29.60 -20.40
N PRO A 25 1.78 29.97 -19.19
CA PRO A 25 2.74 29.12 -18.47
C PRO A 25 2.21 27.72 -18.17
N ALA A 26 0.93 27.57 -17.80
CA ALA A 26 0.35 26.24 -17.56
C ALA A 26 0.38 25.35 -18.81
N LEU A 27 0.16 25.94 -19.99
CA LEU A 27 0.10 25.22 -21.27
C LEU A 27 1.47 24.91 -21.87
N PHE A 28 2.46 25.79 -21.72
CA PHE A 28 3.75 25.66 -22.40
C PHE A 28 4.94 25.44 -21.47
N ALA A 29 4.79 25.69 -20.17
CA ALA A 29 5.85 25.56 -19.17
C ALA A 29 5.29 25.13 -17.78
N PRO A 30 4.54 24.01 -17.69
CA PRO A 30 3.84 23.60 -16.46
C PRO A 30 4.78 23.44 -15.25
N ALA A 31 5.95 22.84 -15.45
CA ALA A 31 6.97 22.66 -14.41
C ALA A 31 7.50 23.99 -13.84
N LEU A 32 7.68 24.99 -14.70
CA LEU A 32 8.09 26.34 -14.27
C LEU A 32 6.98 27.00 -13.45
N LEU A 33 5.72 26.87 -13.90
CA LEU A 33 4.58 27.43 -13.19
C LEU A 33 4.46 26.82 -11.79
N THR A 34 4.52 25.50 -11.66
CA THR A 34 4.44 24.80 -10.35
C THR A 34 5.57 25.23 -9.42
N ALA A 35 6.79 25.37 -9.94
CA ALA A 35 7.92 25.85 -9.15
C ALA A 35 7.71 27.29 -8.65
N VAL A 36 7.22 28.19 -9.50
CA VAL A 36 6.94 29.59 -9.14
C VAL A 36 5.84 29.72 -8.09
N VAL A 37 4.80 28.87 -8.16
CA VAL A 37 3.71 28.89 -7.16
C VAL A 37 4.00 28.05 -5.91
N GLY A 38 5.18 27.44 -5.81
CA GLY A 38 5.58 26.63 -4.65
C GLY A 38 4.86 25.28 -4.55
N LEU A 39 4.35 24.75 -5.67
CA LEU A 39 3.79 23.40 -5.73
C LEU A 39 4.88 22.38 -6.06
N PRO A 40 4.83 21.17 -5.46
CA PRO A 40 5.78 20.11 -5.80
C PRO A 40 5.65 19.70 -7.27
N PRO A 41 6.72 19.15 -7.88
CA PRO A 41 6.65 18.60 -9.23
C PRO A 41 5.53 17.55 -9.30
N VAL A 42 4.59 17.74 -10.23
CA VAL A 42 3.43 16.84 -10.38
C VAL A 42 3.78 15.76 -11.40
N LEU A 43 3.38 14.51 -11.15
CA LEU A 43 3.64 13.35 -12.03
C LEU A 43 2.97 13.43 -13.42
N SER A 44 2.18 14.46 -13.71
CA SER A 44 1.43 14.54 -14.98
C SER A 44 1.21 15.98 -15.45
N ASP A 45 2.19 16.52 -16.18
CA ASP A 45 2.10 17.77 -16.94
C ASP A 45 0.83 17.88 -17.82
N PRO A 46 0.34 16.80 -18.49
CA PRO A 46 -0.84 16.89 -19.36
C PRO A 46 -2.11 17.46 -18.72
N TRP A 47 -2.29 17.31 -17.40
CA TRP A 47 -3.48 17.85 -16.72
C TRP A 47 -3.40 19.35 -16.49
N LEU A 48 -2.20 19.86 -16.18
CA LEU A 48 -1.97 21.29 -16.02
C LEU A 48 -1.99 21.98 -17.39
N GLU A 49 -1.41 21.33 -18.41
CA GLU A 49 -1.49 21.77 -19.80
C GLU A 49 -2.93 21.83 -20.30
N ASN A 50 -3.73 20.78 -20.04
CA ASN A 50 -5.16 20.77 -20.36
C ASN A 50 -5.92 21.91 -19.64
N THR A 51 -5.59 22.20 -18.39
CA THR A 51 -6.17 23.33 -17.64
C THR A 51 -5.82 24.67 -18.31
N GLY A 52 -4.56 24.85 -18.71
CA GLY A 52 -4.12 26.01 -19.48
C GLY A 52 -4.89 26.16 -20.80
N MET A 53 -4.99 25.10 -21.58
CA MET A 53 -5.74 25.07 -22.84
C MET A 53 -7.22 25.44 -22.63
N LEU A 54 -7.89 24.85 -21.65
CA LEU A 54 -9.30 25.14 -21.35
C LEU A 54 -9.48 26.60 -20.91
N LEU A 55 -8.56 27.13 -20.09
CA LEU A 55 -8.64 28.51 -19.61
C LEU A 55 -8.41 29.53 -20.75
N VAL A 56 -7.58 29.20 -21.75
CA VAL A 56 -7.49 29.97 -23.00
C VAL A 56 -8.85 29.98 -23.70
N GLY A 57 -9.46 28.81 -23.92
CA GLY A 57 -10.77 28.69 -24.57
C GLY A 57 -11.88 29.46 -23.86
N ILE A 58 -11.95 29.35 -22.52
CA ILE A 58 -12.92 30.08 -21.70
C ILE A 58 -12.71 31.59 -21.81
N SER A 59 -11.45 32.05 -21.84
CA SER A 59 -11.14 33.49 -21.94
C SER A 59 -11.55 34.07 -23.29
N LEU A 60 -11.46 33.30 -24.39
CA LEU A 60 -12.02 33.69 -25.68
C LEU A 60 -13.54 33.86 -25.60
N PHE A 61 -14.22 32.95 -24.89
CA PHE A 61 -15.68 33.04 -24.70
C PHE A 61 -16.11 34.22 -23.84
N TYR A 62 -15.22 34.89 -23.09
CA TYR A 62 -15.55 36.11 -22.35
C TYR A 62 -15.56 37.37 -23.23
N MET A 63 -14.92 37.35 -24.40
CA MET A 63 -14.78 38.51 -25.28
C MET A 63 -16.11 39.17 -25.68
N PRO A 64 -17.21 38.44 -26.01
CA PRO A 64 -18.50 39.06 -26.32
C PRO A 64 -19.02 39.98 -25.21
N SER A 65 -18.85 39.59 -23.94
CA SER A 65 -19.20 40.43 -22.79
C SER A 65 -18.27 41.63 -22.64
N GLY A 66 -16.99 41.48 -22.97
CA GLY A 66 -16.02 42.60 -23.01
C GLY A 66 -16.34 43.62 -24.11
N CYS A 67 -16.83 43.16 -25.27
CA CYS A 67 -17.16 44.02 -26.41
C CYS A 67 -18.53 44.69 -26.30
N ASN A 68 -19.56 43.94 -25.88
CA ASN A 68 -20.94 44.46 -25.83
C ASN A 68 -21.81 43.71 -24.81
N ALA A 69 -21.54 43.92 -23.52
CA ALA A 69 -22.28 43.29 -22.43
C ALA A 69 -23.81 43.48 -22.50
N PRO A 70 -24.35 44.66 -22.86
CA PRO A 70 -25.80 44.86 -22.95
C PRO A 70 -26.49 44.03 -24.03
N ARG A 71 -25.78 43.65 -25.10
CA ARG A 71 -26.31 42.75 -26.13
C ARG A 71 -26.35 41.30 -25.66
N PHE A 72 -25.42 40.90 -24.80
CA PHE A 72 -25.24 39.53 -24.33
C PHE A 72 -25.49 39.45 -22.82
N VAL A 73 -26.71 39.81 -22.40
CA VAL A 73 -27.06 39.96 -20.97
C VAL A 73 -26.86 38.67 -20.18
N VAL A 74 -27.47 37.57 -20.63
CA VAL A 74 -27.37 36.26 -19.95
C VAL A 74 -25.93 35.77 -19.93
N HIS A 75 -25.23 35.87 -21.06
CA HIS A 75 -23.82 35.52 -21.18
C HIS A 75 -22.93 36.31 -20.21
N SER A 76 -23.18 37.61 -20.07
CA SER A 76 -22.43 38.47 -19.15
C SER A 76 -22.62 38.09 -17.69
N TRP A 77 -23.82 37.63 -17.32
CA TRP A 77 -24.06 37.05 -15.99
C TRP A 77 -23.43 35.67 -15.82
N LEU A 78 -23.35 34.85 -16.87
CA LEU A 78 -22.62 33.58 -16.83
C LEU A 78 -21.11 33.79 -16.63
N CYS A 79 -20.52 34.83 -17.23
CA CYS A 79 -19.14 35.26 -16.96
C CYS A 79 -18.91 35.70 -15.50
N VAL A 80 -19.93 36.25 -14.84
CA VAL A 80 -19.87 36.57 -13.40
C VAL A 80 -19.99 35.29 -12.57
N LEU A 81 -20.94 34.41 -12.91
CA LEU A 81 -21.18 33.15 -12.21
C LEU A 81 -19.97 32.21 -12.27
N SER A 82 -19.26 32.16 -13.40
CA SER A 82 -18.05 31.34 -13.52
C SER A 82 -16.96 31.74 -12.52
N ARG A 83 -16.85 33.03 -12.17
CA ARG A 83 -15.94 33.50 -11.10
C ARG A 83 -16.39 33.03 -9.72
N LEU A 84 -17.70 33.01 -9.45
CA LEU A 84 -18.22 32.45 -8.20
C LEU A 84 -17.95 30.94 -8.07
N ILE A 85 -18.04 30.19 -9.17
CA ILE A 85 -17.69 28.76 -9.19
C ILE A 85 -16.19 28.59 -8.86
N ALA A 86 -15.32 29.40 -9.43
CA ALA A 86 -13.89 29.38 -9.11
C ALA A 86 -13.62 29.71 -7.63
N VAL A 87 -14.33 30.70 -7.05
CA VAL A 87 -14.27 31.01 -5.62
C VAL A 87 -14.63 29.79 -4.75
N ALA A 88 -15.74 29.11 -5.07
CA ALA A 88 -16.14 27.91 -4.33
C ALA A 88 -15.12 26.77 -4.46
N PHE A 89 -14.52 26.61 -5.64
CA PHE A 89 -13.46 25.64 -5.89
C PHE A 89 -12.21 25.92 -5.06
N TRP A 90 -11.77 27.18 -4.97
CA TRP A 90 -10.61 27.53 -4.16
C TRP A 90 -10.84 27.34 -2.67
N ILE A 91 -12.04 27.62 -2.16
CA ILE A 91 -12.41 27.32 -0.76
C ILE A 91 -12.29 25.82 -0.50
N TYR A 92 -12.86 24.98 -1.37
CA TYR A 92 -12.76 23.53 -1.25
C TYR A 92 -11.29 23.05 -1.23
N LEU A 93 -10.42 23.59 -2.09
CA LEU A 93 -9.01 23.20 -2.11
C LEU A 93 -8.25 23.67 -0.86
N ILE A 94 -8.56 24.84 -0.32
CA ILE A 94 -7.98 25.32 0.94
C ILE A 94 -8.34 24.37 2.10
N ASP A 95 -9.57 23.87 2.13
CA ASP A 95 -10.06 22.99 3.20
C ASP A 95 -9.57 21.53 3.05
N THR A 96 -9.24 21.08 1.83
CA THR A 96 -8.92 19.67 1.56
C THR A 96 -7.45 19.40 1.22
N SER A 97 -6.68 20.41 0.86
CA SER A 97 -5.28 20.26 0.46
C SER A 97 -4.30 20.49 1.61
N ASN A 98 -3.21 19.72 1.62
CA ASN A 98 -2.08 19.93 2.52
C ASN A 98 -1.25 21.18 2.18
N GLN A 99 -1.53 21.86 1.06
CA GLN A 99 -0.85 23.06 0.58
C GLN A 99 -1.80 24.27 0.54
N SER A 100 -2.66 24.41 1.56
CA SER A 100 -3.76 25.38 1.59
C SER A 100 -3.35 26.83 1.33
N GLN A 101 -2.18 27.25 1.82
CA GLN A 101 -1.67 28.61 1.67
C GLN A 101 -1.42 29.02 0.20
N VAL A 102 -1.12 28.07 -0.68
CA VAL A 102 -0.85 28.33 -2.10
C VAL A 102 -2.10 28.85 -2.83
N PHE A 103 -3.30 28.46 -2.37
CA PHE A 103 -4.56 28.75 -3.05
C PHE A 103 -5.23 30.05 -2.58
N VAL A 104 -4.80 30.63 -1.47
CA VAL A 104 -5.38 31.88 -0.91
C VAL A 104 -5.28 33.07 -1.89
N PRO A 105 -4.15 33.32 -2.58
CA PRO A 105 -4.07 34.40 -3.56
C PRO A 105 -5.04 34.22 -4.74
N MET A 106 -5.24 32.96 -5.19
CA MET A 106 -6.16 32.63 -6.28
C MET A 106 -7.62 32.88 -5.87
N LEU A 107 -7.98 32.47 -4.65
CA LEU A 107 -9.28 32.77 -4.05
C LEU A 107 -9.54 34.28 -4.02
N MET A 108 -8.59 35.07 -3.50
CA MET A 108 -8.75 36.52 -3.41
C MET A 108 -8.88 37.19 -4.78
N GLY A 109 -8.13 36.71 -5.78
CA GLY A 109 -8.22 37.17 -7.16
C GLY A 109 -9.60 36.94 -7.77
N ASP A 110 -10.10 35.70 -7.74
CA ASP A 110 -11.41 35.36 -8.30
C ASP A 110 -12.57 35.99 -7.52
N LEU A 111 -12.46 36.10 -6.19
CA LEU A 111 -13.45 36.77 -5.34
C LEU A 111 -13.54 38.27 -5.65
N GLY A 112 -12.39 38.94 -5.75
CA GLY A 112 -12.35 40.35 -6.15
C GLY A 112 -12.97 40.58 -7.53
N MET A 113 -12.64 39.74 -8.50
CA MET A 113 -13.21 39.79 -9.85
C MET A 113 -14.72 39.50 -9.85
N PHE A 114 -15.19 38.50 -9.09
CA PHE A 114 -16.61 38.19 -8.95
C PHE A 114 -17.39 39.40 -8.40
N LEU A 115 -16.89 40.00 -7.31
CA LEU A 115 -17.55 41.16 -6.69
C LEU A 115 -17.54 42.37 -7.64
N ALA A 116 -16.40 42.69 -8.25
CA ALA A 116 -16.29 43.82 -9.16
C ALA A 116 -17.22 43.65 -10.38
N LEU A 117 -17.14 42.51 -11.07
CA LEU A 117 -17.97 42.24 -12.24
C LEU A 117 -19.46 42.16 -11.87
N GLY A 118 -19.81 41.49 -10.77
CA GLY A 118 -21.18 41.35 -10.31
C GLY A 118 -21.83 42.68 -9.94
N ILE A 119 -21.14 43.51 -9.15
CA ILE A 119 -21.64 44.83 -8.74
C ILE A 119 -21.79 45.75 -9.95
N LEU A 120 -20.76 45.84 -10.80
CA LEU A 120 -20.78 46.71 -11.99
C LEU A 120 -21.88 46.29 -12.97
N LEU A 121 -22.06 44.99 -13.22
CA LEU A 121 -23.13 44.51 -14.09
C LEU A 121 -24.51 44.73 -13.46
N TYR A 122 -24.66 44.54 -12.14
CA TYR A 122 -25.93 44.76 -11.44
C TYR A 122 -26.39 46.22 -11.49
N LEU A 123 -25.48 47.15 -11.21
CA LEU A 123 -25.73 48.60 -11.27
C LEU A 123 -25.89 49.10 -12.72
N GLY A 124 -25.19 48.45 -13.65
CA GLY A 124 -25.25 48.76 -15.09
C GLY A 124 -26.50 48.25 -15.80
N SER A 125 -27.18 47.24 -15.25
CA SER A 125 -28.30 46.54 -15.88
C SER A 125 -29.66 47.06 -15.42
N ALA A 126 -30.62 47.14 -16.36
CA ALA A 126 -32.02 47.36 -16.04
C ALA A 126 -32.57 46.23 -15.14
N PRO A 127 -33.60 46.49 -14.30
CA PRO A 127 -34.15 45.48 -13.38
C PRO A 127 -34.56 44.16 -14.06
N ALA A 128 -35.10 44.21 -15.28
CA ALA A 128 -35.47 43.02 -16.06
C ALA A 128 -34.27 42.15 -16.49
N ASN A 129 -33.07 42.74 -16.53
CA ASN A 129 -31.81 42.12 -16.94
C ASN A 129 -30.94 41.70 -15.75
N ARG A 130 -31.48 41.71 -14.52
CA ARG A 130 -30.79 41.25 -13.31
C ARG A 130 -31.01 39.75 -13.08
N PRO A 131 -30.13 39.07 -12.33
CA PRO A 131 -30.15 37.61 -12.20
C PRO A 131 -31.50 37.05 -11.76
N GLY A 132 -32.15 37.65 -10.77
CA GLY A 132 -33.45 37.19 -10.29
C GLY A 132 -34.55 37.23 -11.36
N ALA A 133 -34.63 38.33 -12.13
CA ALA A 133 -35.62 38.46 -13.20
C ALA A 133 -35.35 37.49 -14.36
N LEU A 134 -34.08 37.34 -14.75
CA LEU A 134 -33.65 36.41 -15.80
C LEU A 134 -33.87 34.95 -15.39
N LEU A 135 -33.60 34.58 -14.14
CA LEU A 135 -33.87 33.26 -13.60
C LEU A 135 -35.36 32.95 -13.62
N CYS A 136 -36.20 33.87 -13.12
CA CYS A 136 -37.66 33.70 -13.15
C CYS A 136 -38.21 33.61 -14.59
N ALA A 137 -37.66 34.37 -15.54
CA ALA A 137 -38.05 34.29 -16.94
C ALA A 137 -37.58 32.97 -17.58
N GLY A 138 -36.33 32.57 -17.34
CA GLY A 138 -35.75 31.32 -17.84
C GLY A 138 -36.45 30.08 -17.29
N LEU A 139 -36.77 30.05 -15.99
CA LEU A 139 -37.51 28.95 -15.36
C LEU A 139 -38.94 28.84 -15.91
N ARG A 140 -39.62 29.98 -16.17
CA ARG A 140 -40.93 29.97 -16.82
C ARG A 140 -40.84 29.43 -18.25
N ALA A 141 -39.93 29.95 -19.05
CA ALA A 141 -39.71 29.49 -20.42
C ALA A 141 -39.33 27.99 -20.47
N LEU A 142 -38.47 27.53 -19.57
CA LEU A 142 -38.10 26.12 -19.43
C LEU A 142 -39.32 25.27 -19.06
N ARG A 143 -40.13 25.71 -18.08
CA ARG A 143 -41.35 25.01 -17.67
C ARG A 143 -42.36 24.91 -18.82
N GLU A 144 -42.59 25.99 -19.55
CA GLU A 144 -43.50 26.03 -20.69
C GLU A 144 -43.01 25.12 -21.83
N HIS A 145 -41.72 25.21 -22.17
CA HIS A 145 -41.11 24.34 -23.18
C HIS A 145 -41.15 22.87 -22.76
N TRP A 146 -40.83 22.58 -21.51
CA TRP A 146 -40.90 21.23 -20.96
C TRP A 146 -42.33 20.68 -20.99
N ALA A 147 -43.33 21.48 -20.60
CA ALA A 147 -44.74 21.09 -20.69
C ALA A 147 -45.16 20.80 -22.14
N ALA A 148 -44.72 21.63 -23.10
CA ALA A 148 -44.99 21.43 -24.51
C ALA A 148 -44.32 20.16 -25.06
N CYS A 149 -43.09 19.85 -24.65
CA CYS A 149 -42.43 18.58 -24.99
C CYS A 149 -43.16 17.39 -24.34
N TRP A 150 -43.54 17.50 -23.06
CA TRP A 150 -44.21 16.43 -22.30
C TRP A 150 -45.59 16.07 -22.85
N ALA A 151 -46.27 17.01 -23.50
CA ALA A 151 -47.53 16.74 -24.18
C ALA A 151 -47.37 15.68 -25.30
N ARG A 152 -46.20 15.65 -25.96
CA ARG A 152 -45.91 14.72 -27.07
C ARG A 152 -45.71 13.30 -26.55
N HIS A 153 -46.48 12.34 -27.07
CA HIS A 153 -46.39 10.93 -26.68
C HIS A 153 -44.97 10.35 -26.88
N GLY A 154 -44.35 10.63 -28.04
CA GLY A 154 -42.98 10.17 -28.33
C GLY A 154 -41.93 10.70 -27.36
N PHE A 155 -42.09 11.93 -26.84
CA PHE A 155 -41.19 12.48 -25.83
C PHE A 155 -41.34 11.75 -24.49
N ARG A 156 -42.58 11.50 -24.04
CA ARG A 156 -42.85 10.73 -22.80
C ARG A 156 -42.26 9.32 -22.88
N VAL A 157 -42.45 8.63 -23.99
CA VAL A 157 -41.87 7.30 -24.22
C VAL A 157 -40.35 7.37 -24.26
N GLY A 158 -39.77 8.32 -24.99
CA GLY A 158 -38.32 8.51 -25.06
C GLY A 158 -37.69 8.78 -23.70
N VAL A 159 -38.32 9.62 -22.87
CA VAL A 159 -37.86 9.89 -21.49
C VAL A 159 -37.97 8.63 -20.64
N LEU A 160 -39.10 7.91 -20.68
CA LEU A 160 -39.28 6.68 -19.91
C LEU A 160 -38.21 5.64 -20.28
N VAL A 161 -38.02 5.37 -21.58
CA VAL A 161 -36.99 4.44 -22.06
C VAL A 161 -35.60 4.88 -21.61
N SER A 162 -35.26 6.17 -21.72
CA SER A 162 -33.97 6.69 -21.27
C SER A 162 -33.76 6.48 -19.78
N LEU A 163 -34.78 6.75 -18.95
CA LEU A 163 -34.71 6.53 -17.51
C LEU A 163 -34.57 5.05 -17.17
N LEU A 164 -35.26 4.16 -17.87
CA LEU A 164 -35.14 2.72 -17.69
C LEU A 164 -33.74 2.22 -18.07
N VAL A 165 -33.19 2.68 -19.19
CA VAL A 165 -31.83 2.33 -19.62
C VAL A 165 -30.78 2.86 -18.63
N LEU A 166 -30.86 4.14 -18.25
CA LEU A 166 -29.95 4.73 -17.28
C LEU A 166 -30.07 4.06 -15.91
N GLY A 167 -31.29 3.74 -15.48
CA GLY A 167 -31.55 2.99 -14.25
C GLY A 167 -30.97 1.59 -14.29
N PHE A 168 -31.14 0.87 -15.41
CA PHE A 168 -30.55 -0.45 -15.62
C PHE A 168 -29.02 -0.40 -15.61
N VAL A 169 -28.40 0.50 -16.38
CA VAL A 169 -26.94 0.67 -16.42
C VAL A 169 -26.40 1.08 -15.06
N GLY A 170 -27.08 2.00 -14.37
CA GLY A 170 -26.73 2.43 -13.01
C GLY A 170 -26.80 1.27 -12.01
N TYR A 171 -27.87 0.49 -12.03
CA TYR A 171 -28.02 -0.69 -11.19
C TYR A 171 -26.95 -1.74 -11.49
N GLN A 172 -26.69 -2.05 -12.76
CA GLN A 172 -25.66 -3.02 -13.14
C GLN A 172 -24.26 -2.54 -12.76
N THR A 173 -23.98 -1.24 -12.89
CA THR A 173 -22.70 -0.67 -12.46
C THR A 173 -22.55 -0.77 -10.96
N TRP A 174 -23.59 -0.45 -10.20
CA TRP A 174 -23.58 -0.64 -8.76
C TRP A 174 -23.33 -2.11 -8.39
N VAL A 175 -24.08 -3.06 -8.97
CA VAL A 175 -23.93 -4.50 -8.70
C VAL A 175 -22.53 -5.02 -9.04
N ASN A 176 -21.95 -4.62 -10.16
CA ASN A 176 -20.70 -5.20 -10.68
C ASN A 176 -19.45 -4.43 -10.26
N MET A 177 -19.56 -3.19 -9.77
CA MET A 177 -18.39 -2.36 -9.42
C MET A 177 -18.39 -1.82 -7.98
N LEU A 178 -19.56 -1.61 -7.35
CA LEU A 178 -19.65 -0.86 -6.09
C LEU A 178 -20.27 -1.63 -4.92
N ARG A 179 -21.10 -2.64 -5.20
CA ARG A 179 -21.86 -3.37 -4.19
C ARG A 179 -20.94 -4.18 -3.29
N GLU A 180 -20.89 -3.83 -2.01
CA GLU A 180 -20.22 -4.66 -1.01
C GLU A 180 -21.01 -5.94 -0.74
N VAL A 181 -20.31 -7.08 -0.80
CA VAL A 181 -20.86 -8.38 -0.42
C VAL A 181 -20.15 -8.82 0.87
N PRO A 182 -20.88 -8.89 2.00
CA PRO A 182 -20.32 -9.36 3.27
C PRO A 182 -19.71 -10.75 3.09
N GLN A 183 -18.49 -10.93 3.59
CA GLN A 183 -17.88 -12.25 3.66
C GLN A 183 -18.41 -12.98 4.90
N PRO A 184 -18.72 -14.28 4.81
CA PRO A 184 -19.02 -15.08 5.98
C PRO A 184 -17.88 -15.00 7.00
N PRO A 185 -18.17 -14.93 8.31
CA PRO A 185 -17.12 -14.96 9.31
C PRO A 185 -16.41 -16.32 9.30
N GLU A 186 -15.09 -16.30 9.45
CA GLU A 186 -14.31 -17.52 9.63
C GLU A 186 -14.59 -18.16 11.00
N ALA A 187 -14.59 -19.49 11.03
CA ALA A 187 -15.02 -20.29 12.17
C ALA A 187 -14.11 -20.14 13.40
N SER A 188 -12.81 -19.97 13.19
CA SER A 188 -11.80 -19.81 14.24
C SER A 188 -11.01 -18.51 14.05
N ASP A 189 -10.35 -18.04 15.11
CA ASP A 189 -9.45 -16.88 15.02
C ASP A 189 -8.21 -17.17 14.16
N GLU A 190 -7.76 -18.43 14.14
CA GLU A 190 -6.67 -18.87 13.27
C GLU A 190 -7.08 -18.86 11.79
N ASP A 191 -8.26 -19.39 11.46
CA ASP A 191 -8.80 -19.29 10.10
C ASP A 191 -9.02 -17.83 9.68
N HIS A 192 -9.52 -17.01 10.61
CA HIS A 192 -9.68 -15.57 10.39
C HIS A 192 -8.34 -14.90 10.11
N PHE A 193 -7.30 -15.23 10.87
CA PHE A 193 -5.94 -14.77 10.62
C PHE A 193 -5.44 -15.19 9.24
N LYS A 194 -5.65 -16.45 8.84
CA LYS A 194 -5.17 -16.99 7.56
C LYS A 194 -5.91 -16.44 6.35
N TYR A 195 -7.23 -16.25 6.44
CA TYR A 195 -8.10 -16.10 5.26
C TYR A 195 -9.02 -14.87 5.26
N ALA A 196 -9.14 -14.14 6.36
CA ALA A 196 -9.99 -12.95 6.39
C ALA A 196 -9.29 -11.69 5.86
N ALA A 197 -10.09 -10.83 5.23
CA ALA A 197 -9.67 -9.56 4.69
C ALA A 197 -9.36 -8.55 5.82
N ILE A 198 -8.27 -7.79 5.68
CA ILE A 198 -7.92 -6.70 6.61
C ILE A 198 -8.35 -5.33 6.07
N GLY A 199 -8.65 -5.25 4.78
CA GLY A 199 -9.24 -4.10 4.11
C GLY A 199 -8.24 -3.23 3.36
N LEU A 200 -7.75 -3.71 2.21
CA LEU A 200 -6.85 -2.93 1.35
C LEU A 200 -7.61 -1.98 0.42
N GLY A 201 -6.96 -0.93 -0.08
CA GLY A 201 -7.51 -0.10 -1.16
C GLY A 201 -7.66 -0.91 -2.45
N ILE A 202 -8.61 -0.54 -3.32
CA ILE A 202 -8.88 -1.30 -4.55
C ILE A 202 -7.66 -1.45 -5.47
N GLU A 203 -6.77 -0.44 -5.49
CA GLU A 203 -5.53 -0.46 -6.27
C GLU A 203 -4.52 -1.50 -5.76
N ALA A 204 -4.63 -1.95 -4.51
CA ALA A 204 -3.76 -2.94 -3.88
C ALA A 204 -4.37 -4.36 -3.89
N ARG A 205 -5.54 -4.55 -4.53
CA ARG A 205 -6.17 -5.86 -4.70
C ARG A 205 -6.03 -6.35 -6.13
N ILE A 206 -6.09 -7.66 -6.31
CA ILE A 206 -6.10 -8.29 -7.63
C ILE A 206 -7.49 -8.87 -7.88
N PRO A 207 -8.14 -8.65 -9.03
CA PRO A 207 -9.37 -9.36 -9.36
C PRO A 207 -9.17 -10.88 -9.24
N TYR A 208 -10.06 -11.57 -8.53
CA TYR A 208 -9.90 -12.99 -8.20
C TYR A 208 -9.75 -13.86 -9.45
N TYR A 209 -10.55 -13.60 -10.49
CA TYR A 209 -10.46 -14.35 -11.74
C TYR A 209 -9.11 -14.15 -12.42
N LEU A 210 -8.56 -12.94 -12.38
CA LEU A 210 -7.23 -12.66 -12.92
C LEU A 210 -6.15 -13.39 -12.12
N PHE A 211 -6.17 -13.26 -10.79
CA PHE A 211 -5.27 -14.00 -9.90
C PHE A 211 -5.30 -15.51 -10.19
N ALA A 212 -6.47 -16.09 -10.33
CA ALA A 212 -6.64 -17.52 -10.54
C ALA A 212 -6.09 -18.07 -11.88
N VAL A 213 -5.80 -17.21 -12.87
CA VAL A 213 -5.31 -17.63 -14.20
C VAL A 213 -3.89 -17.16 -14.51
N LEU A 214 -3.37 -16.17 -13.78
CA LEU A 214 -2.05 -15.57 -14.03
C LEU A 214 -0.91 -16.59 -14.19
N PRO A 215 -0.72 -17.59 -13.31
CA PRO A 215 0.37 -18.56 -13.45
C PRO A 215 0.31 -19.37 -14.75
N GLN A 216 -0.90 -19.71 -15.22
CA GLN A 216 -1.10 -20.46 -16.46
C GLN A 216 -0.94 -19.59 -17.70
N MET A 217 -1.23 -18.29 -17.58
CA MET A 217 -1.07 -17.33 -18.66
C MET A 217 0.39 -16.93 -18.92
N CYS A 218 1.20 -16.92 -17.87
CA CYS A 218 2.58 -16.45 -17.91
C CYS A 218 3.58 -17.49 -17.34
N PRO A 219 3.53 -18.76 -17.76
CA PRO A 219 4.38 -19.82 -17.21
C PRO A 219 5.87 -19.53 -17.41
N GLU A 220 6.24 -18.81 -18.47
CA GLU A 220 7.62 -18.40 -18.74
C GLU A 220 8.17 -17.35 -17.78
N LYS A 221 7.31 -16.71 -16.98
CA LYS A 221 7.70 -15.71 -15.97
C LYS A 221 7.81 -16.32 -14.58
N LEU A 222 7.42 -17.58 -14.40
CA LEU A 222 7.57 -18.29 -13.14
C LEU A 222 9.05 -18.70 -12.94
N PRO A 223 9.59 -18.68 -11.71
CA PRO A 223 10.94 -19.15 -11.43
C PRO A 223 11.16 -20.63 -11.80
N ARG A 224 10.09 -21.43 -11.73
CA ARG A 224 10.05 -22.85 -12.08
C ARG A 224 8.62 -23.26 -12.44
N PRO A 225 8.39 -24.39 -13.14
CA PRO A 225 7.04 -24.88 -13.41
C PRO A 225 6.21 -25.08 -12.13
N GLY A 226 4.96 -24.62 -12.13
CA GLY A 226 4.05 -24.74 -11.00
C GLY A 226 2.96 -23.67 -10.97
N GLY A 227 2.29 -23.53 -9.83
CA GLY A 227 1.36 -22.44 -9.54
C GLY A 227 2.03 -21.37 -8.66
N TYR A 228 1.27 -20.79 -7.73
CA TYR A 228 1.80 -19.78 -6.81
C TYR A 228 2.75 -20.34 -5.74
N GLU A 229 2.73 -21.65 -5.50
CA GLU A 229 3.60 -22.36 -4.54
C GLU A 229 5.09 -22.14 -4.86
N VAL A 230 5.43 -21.81 -6.10
CA VAL A 230 6.81 -21.50 -6.51
C VAL A 230 7.35 -20.24 -5.85
N PHE A 231 6.47 -19.35 -5.38
CA PHE A 231 6.82 -18.16 -4.59
C PHE A 231 6.71 -18.39 -3.08
N GLY A 232 6.49 -19.63 -2.64
CA GLY A 232 6.36 -19.97 -1.22
C GLY A 232 4.96 -19.77 -0.63
N PHE A 233 3.93 -19.60 -1.46
CA PHE A 233 2.55 -19.63 -0.99
C PHE A 233 2.19 -21.00 -0.41
N LEU A 234 1.58 -21.01 0.77
CA LEU A 234 1.16 -22.22 1.49
C LEU A 234 -0.32 -22.49 1.24
N TYR A 235 -0.68 -23.74 0.97
CA TYR A 235 -2.06 -24.17 0.77
C TYR A 235 -2.47 -25.19 1.83
N GLU A 236 -3.71 -25.06 2.30
CA GLU A 236 -4.36 -26.03 3.18
C GLU A 236 -5.49 -26.73 2.41
N ASN A 237 -5.75 -27.98 2.76
CA ASN A 237 -6.77 -28.79 2.08
C ASN A 237 -8.15 -28.14 2.19
N GLY A 238 -8.87 -28.06 1.07
CA GLY A 238 -10.23 -27.51 1.01
C GLY A 238 -10.31 -25.98 0.94
N ARG A 239 -9.17 -25.28 0.79
CA ARG A 239 -9.12 -23.81 0.60
C ARG A 239 -8.73 -23.48 -0.84
N ASP A 240 -9.48 -22.56 -1.47
CA ASP A 240 -9.25 -22.13 -2.86
C ASP A 240 -8.16 -21.06 -3.01
N LEU A 241 -7.74 -20.47 -1.89
CA LEU A 241 -6.71 -19.45 -1.81
C LEU A 241 -5.60 -19.91 -0.86
N PRO A 242 -4.35 -19.51 -1.12
CA PRO A 242 -3.28 -19.81 -0.19
C PRO A 242 -3.45 -19.02 1.10
N VAL A 243 -2.84 -19.53 2.18
CA VAL A 243 -2.72 -18.83 3.46
C VAL A 243 -2.13 -17.44 3.22
N GLY A 244 -2.75 -16.41 3.79
CA GLY A 244 -2.33 -15.03 3.59
C GLY A 244 -3.12 -14.27 2.52
N MET A 245 -3.95 -14.95 1.73
CA MET A 245 -4.75 -14.33 0.67
C MET A 245 -6.23 -14.42 1.01
N ALA A 246 -6.85 -13.25 1.20
CA ALA A 246 -8.25 -13.13 1.55
C ALA A 246 -9.12 -12.75 0.36
N LYS A 247 -10.30 -13.35 0.27
CA LYS A 247 -11.31 -12.97 -0.72
C LYS A 247 -12.13 -11.78 -0.19
N ARG A 248 -12.31 -10.75 -1.01
CA ARG A 248 -13.22 -9.63 -0.73
C ARG A 248 -13.95 -9.24 -1.98
N GLN A 249 -15.25 -8.96 -1.87
CA GLN A 249 -16.08 -8.58 -3.01
C GLN A 249 -16.69 -7.20 -2.83
N LEU A 250 -16.22 -6.26 -3.64
CA LEU A 250 -16.80 -4.93 -3.85
C LEU A 250 -17.14 -4.84 -5.34
N GLY A 251 -18.41 -5.08 -5.68
CA GLY A 251 -18.86 -5.33 -7.05
C GLY A 251 -18.45 -6.72 -7.53
N TYR A 252 -17.16 -6.87 -7.84
CA TYR A 252 -16.53 -8.09 -8.34
C TYR A 252 -15.60 -8.72 -7.30
N PRO A 253 -15.35 -10.05 -7.39
CA PRO A 253 -14.48 -10.72 -6.42
C PRO A 253 -13.02 -10.29 -6.64
N THR A 254 -12.36 -9.92 -5.55
CA THR A 254 -10.94 -9.57 -5.48
C THR A 254 -10.24 -10.42 -4.44
N VAL A 255 -8.93 -10.54 -4.56
CA VAL A 255 -8.04 -11.09 -3.54
C VAL A 255 -7.14 -9.98 -3.01
N GLU A 256 -6.93 -9.98 -1.70
CA GLU A 256 -6.02 -9.06 -1.02
C GLU A 256 -5.12 -9.84 -0.05
N PRO A 257 -3.83 -9.49 0.06
CA PRO A 257 -2.98 -10.06 1.09
C PRO A 257 -3.42 -9.59 2.48
N ASN A 258 -3.28 -10.46 3.48
CA ASN A 258 -3.48 -10.15 4.89
C ASN A 258 -2.20 -10.43 5.69
N CYS A 259 -2.28 -10.34 7.03
CA CYS A 259 -1.14 -10.53 7.93
C CYS A 259 -0.46 -11.90 7.77
N ALA A 260 -1.22 -12.96 7.49
CA ALA A 260 -0.71 -14.32 7.42
C ALA A 260 0.23 -14.57 6.24
N LEU A 261 0.20 -13.72 5.19
CA LEU A 261 1.12 -13.83 4.06
C LEU A 261 2.58 -13.66 4.50
N CYS A 262 2.82 -12.75 5.43
CA CYS A 262 4.15 -12.44 5.96
C CYS A 262 4.46 -13.16 7.28
N HIS A 263 3.42 -13.63 7.97
CA HIS A 263 3.52 -14.18 9.32
C HIS A 263 2.92 -15.59 9.40
N THR A 264 3.18 -16.42 8.40
CA THR A 264 2.94 -17.87 8.47
C THR A 264 4.14 -18.58 7.89
N GLY A 265 4.84 -19.33 8.73
CA GLY A 265 5.97 -20.17 8.34
C GLY A 265 5.55 -21.61 8.06
N ALA A 266 6.50 -22.40 7.58
CA ALA A 266 6.32 -23.83 7.49
C ALA A 266 7.62 -24.60 7.74
N TYR A 267 7.50 -25.82 8.26
CA TYR A 267 8.63 -26.72 8.44
C TYR A 267 8.27 -28.18 8.15
N ARG A 268 9.29 -28.98 7.87
CA ARG A 268 9.27 -30.44 7.73
C ARG A 268 10.40 -31.03 8.53
N ALA A 269 10.12 -32.10 9.26
CA ALA A 269 11.14 -32.85 10.00
C ALA A 269 12.12 -33.56 9.05
N SER A 270 11.63 -34.00 7.89
CA SER A 270 12.43 -34.58 6.81
C SER A 270 11.89 -34.18 5.43
N ALA A 271 12.71 -34.35 4.39
CA ALA A 271 12.34 -33.99 3.02
C ALA A 271 11.14 -34.80 2.45
N SER A 272 10.77 -35.92 3.07
CA SER A 272 9.62 -36.75 2.69
C SER A 272 8.33 -36.42 3.43
N ASP A 273 8.40 -35.61 4.50
CA ASP A 273 7.23 -35.32 5.31
C ASP A 273 6.30 -34.28 4.66
N VAL A 274 5.07 -34.21 5.16
CA VAL A 274 4.12 -33.16 4.81
C VAL A 274 4.50 -31.87 5.55
N SER A 275 4.54 -30.76 4.81
CA SER A 275 4.84 -29.44 5.36
C SER A 275 3.83 -29.04 6.44
N GLN A 276 4.34 -28.68 7.62
CA GLN A 276 3.56 -28.22 8.74
C GLN A 276 3.47 -26.70 8.67
N VAL A 277 2.28 -26.18 8.36
CA VAL A 277 1.98 -24.75 8.34
C VAL A 277 1.86 -24.25 9.77
N VAL A 278 2.61 -23.21 10.11
CA VAL A 278 2.63 -22.62 11.46
C VAL A 278 2.20 -21.15 11.40
N PRO A 279 0.95 -20.84 11.81
CA PRO A 279 0.49 -19.46 11.93
C PRO A 279 1.39 -18.66 12.87
N THR A 280 1.51 -17.36 12.60
CA THR A 280 2.25 -16.37 13.40
C THR A 280 3.78 -16.53 13.43
N ALA A 281 4.33 -17.57 12.80
CA ALA A 281 5.76 -17.74 12.55
C ALA A 281 6.26 -16.84 11.39
N PRO A 282 7.56 -16.53 11.32
CA PRO A 282 8.19 -15.95 10.13
C PRO A 282 7.86 -16.74 8.85
N ALA A 283 7.45 -16.05 7.77
CA ALA A 283 7.14 -16.69 6.50
C ALA A 283 8.41 -17.08 5.69
N ASN A 284 9.18 -18.03 6.21
CA ASN A 284 10.50 -18.47 5.73
C ASN A 284 10.55 -18.88 4.24
N LEU A 285 9.42 -19.23 3.62
CA LEU A 285 9.33 -19.60 2.21
C LEU A 285 8.90 -18.45 1.29
N MET A 286 8.23 -17.42 1.82
CA MET A 286 7.51 -16.44 1.02
C MET A 286 8.47 -15.51 0.28
N GLN A 287 8.35 -15.46 -1.05
CA GLN A 287 9.13 -14.61 -1.95
C GLN A 287 8.29 -13.44 -2.48
N LEU A 288 7.99 -12.48 -1.61
CA LEU A 288 7.11 -11.34 -1.92
C LEU A 288 7.58 -10.55 -3.14
N GLN A 289 8.86 -10.18 -3.19
CA GLN A 289 9.44 -9.46 -4.33
C GLN A 289 9.30 -10.25 -5.63
N ALA A 290 9.56 -11.56 -5.62
CA ALA A 290 9.47 -12.38 -6.83
C ALA A 290 8.03 -12.51 -7.32
N PHE A 291 7.06 -12.73 -6.42
CA PHE A 291 5.64 -12.76 -6.76
C PHE A 291 5.16 -11.43 -7.35
N GLN A 292 5.55 -10.31 -6.73
CA GLN A 292 5.23 -8.97 -7.18
C GLN A 292 5.74 -8.74 -8.62
N TRP A 293 7.01 -9.02 -8.87
CA TRP A 293 7.60 -8.85 -10.20
C TRP A 293 7.05 -9.81 -11.24
N PHE A 294 6.66 -11.03 -10.85
CA PHE A 294 5.92 -11.94 -11.73
C PHE A 294 4.61 -11.31 -12.22
N ALA A 295 3.81 -10.75 -11.30
CA ALA A 295 2.54 -10.11 -11.67
C ALA A 295 2.76 -8.90 -12.60
N TYR A 296 3.79 -8.09 -12.33
CA TYR A 296 4.15 -6.94 -13.15
C TYR A 296 4.66 -7.32 -14.53
N ASP A 297 5.51 -8.33 -14.60
CA ASP A 297 6.10 -8.78 -15.86
C ASP A 297 5.06 -9.46 -16.73
N CYS A 298 4.16 -10.24 -16.13
CA CYS A 298 2.99 -10.80 -16.82
C CYS A 298 2.08 -9.70 -17.37
N ALA A 299 1.71 -8.69 -16.57
CA ALA A 299 0.85 -7.59 -17.03
C ALA A 299 1.50 -6.71 -18.11
N SER A 300 2.84 -6.61 -18.11
CA SER A 300 3.60 -5.87 -19.13
C SER A 300 3.89 -6.66 -20.40
N ASP A 301 3.63 -7.97 -20.41
CA ASP A 301 3.90 -8.81 -21.56
C ASP A 301 2.97 -8.43 -22.74
N PRO A 302 3.47 -8.31 -23.98
CA PRO A 302 2.62 -8.04 -25.14
C PRO A 302 1.50 -9.06 -25.34
N LYS A 303 1.69 -10.31 -24.89
CA LYS A 303 0.65 -11.36 -24.93
C LYS A 303 -0.49 -11.10 -23.94
N PHE A 304 -0.29 -10.25 -22.93
CA PHE A 304 -1.29 -9.88 -21.94
C PHE A 304 -2.31 -8.89 -22.55
N THR A 305 -3.17 -9.45 -23.40
CA THR A 305 -4.30 -8.77 -24.01
C THR A 305 -5.58 -9.08 -23.24
N VAL A 306 -6.57 -8.19 -23.29
CA VAL A 306 -7.87 -8.42 -22.67
C VAL A 306 -8.51 -9.71 -23.22
N ASP A 307 -8.37 -9.98 -24.52
CA ASP A 307 -8.87 -11.20 -25.15
C ASP A 307 -8.22 -12.46 -24.57
N ALA A 308 -6.89 -12.49 -24.47
CA ALA A 308 -6.17 -13.62 -23.88
C ALA A 308 -6.58 -13.86 -22.42
N VAL A 309 -6.69 -12.79 -21.63
CA VAL A 309 -7.11 -12.87 -20.23
C VAL A 309 -8.54 -13.40 -20.11
N MET A 310 -9.47 -12.85 -20.89
CA MET A 310 -10.87 -13.30 -20.85
C MET A 310 -11.02 -14.75 -21.33
N ASN A 311 -10.21 -15.20 -22.30
CA ASN A 311 -10.19 -16.59 -22.73
C ASN A 311 -9.72 -17.52 -21.62
N ALA A 312 -8.64 -17.16 -20.92
CA ALA A 312 -8.14 -17.93 -19.78
C ALA A 312 -9.17 -17.97 -18.63
N ILE A 313 -9.83 -16.84 -18.34
CA ILE A 313 -10.89 -16.76 -17.33
C ILE A 313 -12.07 -17.65 -17.72
N ASN A 314 -12.57 -17.57 -18.96
CA ASN A 314 -13.72 -18.34 -19.41
C ASN A 314 -13.43 -19.86 -19.48
N ALA A 315 -12.17 -20.27 -19.57
CA ALA A 315 -11.78 -21.67 -19.51
C ALA A 315 -11.92 -22.26 -18.09
N LYS A 316 -11.91 -21.41 -17.05
CA LYS A 316 -11.97 -21.81 -15.64
C LYS A 316 -13.27 -21.40 -14.93
N PHE A 317 -13.92 -20.33 -15.38
CA PHE A 317 -15.08 -19.73 -14.73
C PHE A 317 -16.22 -19.51 -15.73
N GLN A 318 -17.45 -19.74 -15.27
CA GLN A 318 -18.67 -19.48 -16.05
C GLN A 318 -19.25 -18.10 -15.67
N LEU A 319 -18.79 -17.05 -16.35
CA LEU A 319 -19.29 -15.69 -16.12
C LEU A 319 -20.58 -15.41 -16.88
N GLY A 320 -21.50 -14.68 -16.24
CA GLY A 320 -22.71 -14.16 -16.89
C GLY A 320 -22.39 -13.14 -17.98
N PHE A 321 -23.36 -12.87 -18.88
CA PHE A 321 -23.15 -11.94 -20.01
C PHE A 321 -22.71 -10.53 -19.56
N ILE A 322 -23.43 -9.93 -18.61
CA ILE A 322 -23.12 -8.59 -18.10
C ILE A 322 -21.78 -8.59 -17.34
N GLU A 323 -21.55 -9.56 -16.46
CA GLU A 323 -20.28 -9.71 -15.73
C GLU A 323 -19.09 -9.82 -16.68
N ARG A 324 -19.24 -10.54 -17.80
CA ARG A 324 -18.22 -10.64 -18.85
C ARG A 324 -17.91 -9.29 -19.49
N LEU A 325 -18.93 -8.44 -19.72
CA LEU A 325 -18.73 -7.09 -20.26
C LEU A 325 -17.96 -6.22 -19.27
N TYR A 326 -18.32 -6.21 -17.98
CA TYR A 326 -17.58 -5.47 -16.96
C TYR A 326 -16.13 -5.96 -16.82
N ASN A 327 -15.90 -7.27 -16.83
CA ASN A 327 -14.56 -7.82 -16.79
C ASN A 327 -13.72 -7.38 -17.99
N ARG A 328 -14.28 -7.52 -19.19
CA ARG A 328 -13.60 -7.20 -20.45
C ARG A 328 -13.27 -5.71 -20.57
N TYR A 329 -14.24 -4.84 -20.32
CA TYR A 329 -14.11 -3.42 -20.67
C TYR A 329 -13.69 -2.52 -19.52
N LEU A 330 -13.81 -2.97 -18.26
CA LEU A 330 -13.49 -2.15 -17.09
C LEU A 330 -12.46 -2.83 -16.17
N ILE A 331 -12.80 -4.00 -15.60
CA ILE A 331 -12.03 -4.59 -14.50
C ILE A 331 -10.62 -5.02 -14.96
N ILE A 332 -10.50 -5.76 -16.07
CA ILE A 332 -9.19 -6.22 -16.55
C ILE A 332 -8.30 -5.06 -17.03
N PRO A 333 -8.80 -4.08 -17.83
CA PRO A 333 -8.03 -2.88 -18.15
C PRO A 333 -7.57 -2.10 -16.90
N MET A 334 -8.45 -1.92 -15.91
CA MET A 334 -8.10 -1.25 -14.66
C MET A 334 -7.02 -2.02 -13.89
N ALA A 335 -7.15 -3.34 -13.76
CA ALA A 335 -6.17 -4.18 -13.07
C ALA A 335 -4.81 -4.16 -13.78
N LYS A 336 -4.79 -4.23 -15.12
CA LYS A 336 -3.57 -4.06 -15.92
C LYS A 336 -2.93 -2.70 -15.65
N GLY A 337 -3.70 -1.62 -15.71
CA GLY A 337 -3.23 -0.27 -15.43
C GLY A 337 -2.64 -0.13 -14.02
N ALA A 338 -3.30 -0.70 -13.00
CA ALA A 338 -2.82 -0.70 -11.63
C ALA A 338 -1.49 -1.46 -11.48
N LEU A 339 -1.36 -2.66 -12.06
CA LEU A 339 -0.11 -3.44 -12.03
C LEU A 339 1.04 -2.71 -12.72
N LEU A 340 0.79 -2.03 -13.84
CA LEU A 340 1.82 -1.25 -14.54
C LEU A 340 2.22 0.01 -13.76
N LYS A 341 1.28 0.70 -13.12
CA LYS A 341 1.56 1.83 -12.22
C LYS A 341 2.41 1.38 -11.03
N GLN A 342 2.06 0.24 -10.42
CA GLN A 342 2.85 -0.33 -9.33
C GLN A 342 4.25 -0.77 -9.83
N LYS A 343 4.38 -1.37 -11.02
CA LYS A 343 5.67 -1.70 -11.63
C LYS A 343 6.61 -0.49 -11.68
N GLN A 344 6.10 0.66 -12.09
CA GLN A 344 6.86 1.91 -12.10
C GLN A 344 7.22 2.39 -10.69
N ALA A 345 6.25 2.40 -9.77
CA ALA A 345 6.44 2.84 -8.39
C ALA A 345 7.46 1.99 -7.60
N TYR A 346 7.61 0.71 -7.95
CA TYR A 346 8.51 -0.24 -7.30
C TYR A 346 9.81 -0.51 -8.07
N ALA A 347 10.09 0.22 -9.16
CA ALA A 347 11.27 0.02 -9.99
C ALA A 347 12.60 0.12 -9.20
N TRP A 348 12.62 0.93 -8.12
CA TRP A 348 13.76 1.06 -7.20
C TRP A 348 14.22 -0.28 -6.61
N GLN A 349 13.32 -1.26 -6.46
CA GLN A 349 13.67 -2.59 -5.95
C GLN A 349 14.68 -3.33 -6.83
N LYS A 350 14.74 -3.04 -8.14
CA LYS A 350 15.74 -3.62 -9.06
C LYS A 350 17.14 -3.03 -8.87
N LEU A 351 17.25 -1.92 -8.15
CA LEU A 351 18.51 -1.21 -7.84
C LEU A 351 19.07 -1.59 -6.47
N ARG A 352 18.46 -2.56 -5.79
CA ARG A 352 18.88 -3.09 -4.49
C ARG A 352 19.12 -4.60 -4.58
N PRO A 353 19.88 -5.18 -3.63
CA PRO A 353 19.98 -6.62 -3.51
C PRO A 353 18.60 -7.30 -3.42
N GLN A 354 18.47 -8.47 -4.05
CA GLN A 354 17.22 -9.21 -4.03
C GLN A 354 16.87 -9.65 -2.60
N GLN A 355 15.60 -9.51 -2.24
CA GLN A 355 15.10 -9.81 -0.90
C GLN A 355 15.08 -11.32 -0.65
N GLY A 356 14.68 -12.13 -1.62
CA GLY A 356 14.59 -13.58 -1.46
C GLY A 356 13.50 -14.03 -0.47
N PRO A 357 13.43 -15.34 -0.17
CA PRO A 357 12.45 -15.94 0.75
C PRO A 357 12.56 -15.39 2.17
N GLY A 358 11.43 -15.18 2.84
CA GLY A 358 11.37 -14.81 4.26
C GLY A 358 11.67 -13.35 4.56
N ARG A 359 11.98 -12.53 3.54
CA ARG A 359 12.45 -11.15 3.73
C ARG A 359 11.65 -10.15 2.92
N THR A 360 11.54 -8.93 3.44
CA THR A 360 10.93 -7.80 2.73
C THR A 360 11.55 -6.47 3.12
N ASP A 361 11.53 -5.51 2.19
CA ASP A 361 11.78 -4.11 2.54
C ASP A 361 10.56 -3.53 3.28
N THR A 362 10.78 -3.01 4.49
CA THR A 362 9.69 -2.65 5.42
C THR A 362 9.26 -1.20 5.37
N PHE A 363 10.15 -0.28 4.96
CA PHE A 363 9.86 1.17 5.06
C PHE A 363 10.07 1.94 3.76
N ASN A 364 10.85 1.45 2.80
CA ASN A 364 10.95 2.12 1.50
C ASN A 364 9.60 2.17 0.76
N PRO A 365 8.77 1.11 0.75
CA PRO A 365 7.42 1.20 0.20
C PRO A 365 6.60 2.31 0.86
N THR A 366 6.62 2.40 2.19
CA THR A 366 5.90 3.45 2.93
C THR A 366 6.45 4.84 2.64
N LYS A 367 7.77 5.03 2.63
CA LYS A 367 8.41 6.30 2.28
C LYS A 367 7.99 6.77 0.89
N MET A 368 8.20 5.93 -0.11
CA MET A 368 8.09 6.33 -1.52
C MET A 368 6.65 6.28 -2.03
N VAL A 369 5.91 5.22 -1.70
CA VAL A 369 4.55 4.99 -2.25
C VAL A 369 3.47 5.68 -1.43
N VAL A 370 3.60 5.70 -0.09
CA VAL A 370 2.57 6.30 0.79
C VAL A 370 2.86 7.77 1.05
N PHE A 371 4.09 8.11 1.42
CA PHE A 371 4.45 9.48 1.80
C PHE A 371 5.12 10.30 0.68
N GLY A 372 5.41 9.70 -0.47
CA GLY A 372 5.95 10.41 -1.65
C GLY A 372 7.38 10.92 -1.49
N PHE A 373 8.18 10.30 -0.61
CA PHE A 373 9.61 10.62 -0.48
C PHE A 373 10.35 10.23 -1.76
N PRO A 374 11.40 10.99 -2.16
CA PRO A 374 12.28 10.56 -3.23
C PRO A 374 13.02 9.27 -2.85
N ASP A 375 13.50 8.54 -3.86
CA ASP A 375 14.39 7.40 -3.61
C ASP A 375 15.72 7.90 -3.02
N ASP A 376 15.99 7.53 -1.77
CA ASP A 376 17.18 7.90 -1.01
C ASP A 376 18.28 6.83 -1.04
N SER A 377 18.16 5.83 -1.92
CA SER A 377 19.11 4.73 -2.06
C SER A 377 19.22 3.77 -0.87
N THR A 378 18.42 3.95 0.19
CA THR A 378 18.51 3.09 1.38
C THR A 378 17.98 1.67 1.12
N ILE A 379 18.41 0.72 1.95
CA ILE A 379 17.96 -0.68 1.94
C ILE A 379 17.21 -0.96 3.25
N GLY A 380 15.92 -1.25 3.17
CA GLY A 380 15.08 -1.58 4.33
C GLY A 380 14.76 -3.07 4.48
N THR A 381 15.47 -3.93 3.75
CA THR A 381 15.24 -5.39 3.72
C THR A 381 15.55 -6.02 5.08
N VAL A 382 14.58 -6.73 5.62
CA VAL A 382 14.68 -7.50 6.87
C VAL A 382 14.00 -8.84 6.74
N ASP A 383 14.35 -9.75 7.63
CA ASP A 383 13.61 -10.98 7.88
C ASP A 383 12.24 -10.67 8.51
N LEU A 384 11.24 -11.45 8.11
CA LEU A 384 9.87 -11.32 8.59
C LEU A 384 9.78 -11.83 10.04
N PRO A 385 9.37 -11.00 11.01
CA PRO A 385 9.40 -11.42 12.41
C PRO A 385 8.22 -12.34 12.75
N GLN A 386 8.32 -13.06 13.87
CA GLN A 386 7.15 -13.68 14.48
C GLN A 386 6.15 -12.62 15.01
N ILE A 387 4.91 -13.03 15.21
CA ILE A 387 3.88 -12.18 15.82
C ILE A 387 3.08 -12.86 16.95
N TRP A 388 3.53 -14.01 17.46
CA TRP A 388 3.00 -14.58 18.71
C TRP A 388 3.42 -13.76 19.94
N ASN A 389 2.81 -14.07 21.09
CA ASN A 389 3.06 -13.47 22.40
C ASN A 389 3.04 -11.94 22.37
N GLN A 390 1.98 -11.31 21.83
CA GLN A 390 1.95 -9.84 21.75
C GLN A 390 1.67 -9.18 23.10
N LYS A 391 0.99 -9.85 24.04
CA LYS A 391 0.69 -9.28 25.36
C LYS A 391 1.95 -8.86 26.15
N PRO A 392 2.97 -9.72 26.34
CA PRO A 392 4.19 -9.30 27.05
C PRO A 392 5.04 -8.29 26.26
N ARG A 393 4.71 -7.98 25.00
CA ARG A 393 5.40 -6.98 24.17
C ARG A 393 4.79 -5.59 24.27
N GLU A 394 3.68 -5.41 24.98
CA GLU A 394 3.05 -4.08 25.18
C GLU A 394 3.96 -3.08 25.89
N SER A 395 4.93 -3.54 26.68
CA SER A 395 5.91 -2.70 27.40
C SER A 395 7.26 -2.54 26.66
N MET A 396 7.33 -2.91 25.38
CA MET A 396 8.58 -2.99 24.61
C MET A 396 8.60 -2.02 23.43
N TYR A 397 9.81 -1.71 22.95
CA TYR A 397 9.98 -1.14 21.62
C TYR A 397 9.98 -2.24 20.55
N LEU A 398 9.06 -2.06 19.61
CA LEU A 398 8.66 -2.96 18.54
C LEU A 398 9.39 -2.63 17.23
N HIS A 399 9.23 -3.51 16.24
CA HIS A 399 10.09 -3.60 15.05
C HIS A 399 11.54 -3.91 15.39
N TRP A 400 12.31 -4.31 14.37
CA TRP A 400 13.72 -4.64 14.51
C TRP A 400 14.54 -3.51 15.14
N ASP A 401 14.27 -2.27 14.76
CA ASP A 401 14.96 -1.05 15.19
C ASP A 401 14.38 -0.41 16.46
N GLY A 402 13.36 -0.99 17.10
CA GLY A 402 12.77 -0.42 18.32
C GLY A 402 12.15 0.96 18.11
N ASN A 403 11.58 1.17 16.93
CA ASN A 403 11.16 2.49 16.45
C ASN A 403 9.73 2.88 16.84
N ASN A 404 8.96 2.00 17.48
CA ASN A 404 7.59 2.25 17.93
C ASN A 404 7.27 1.41 19.17
N ASN A 405 6.53 1.92 20.16
CA ASN A 405 6.14 1.17 21.36
C ASN A 405 4.61 1.04 21.54
N GLN A 406 3.85 1.25 20.47
CA GLN A 406 2.39 1.15 20.45
C GLN A 406 1.96 0.09 19.45
N ILE A 407 1.56 -1.09 19.94
CA ILE A 407 1.16 -2.24 19.09
C ILE A 407 0.08 -1.85 18.08
N ARG A 408 -0.90 -1.04 18.49
CA ARG A 408 -1.97 -0.60 17.60
C ARG A 408 -1.44 0.25 16.45
N GLU A 409 -0.58 1.23 16.72
CA GLU A 409 0.03 2.07 15.69
C GLU A 409 0.88 1.24 14.73
N ARG A 410 1.75 0.39 15.29
CA ARG A 410 2.59 -0.55 14.53
C ARG A 410 1.77 -1.39 13.55
N ASN A 411 0.66 -1.98 14.03
CA ASN A 411 -0.19 -2.85 13.23
C ASN A 411 -0.85 -2.07 12.08
N TYR A 412 -1.42 -0.90 12.34
CA TYR A 412 -2.03 -0.09 11.27
C TYR A 412 -1.00 0.44 10.28
N ALA A 413 0.22 0.77 10.72
CA ALA A 413 1.30 1.16 9.81
C ALA A 413 1.74 -0.01 8.91
N ALA A 414 1.80 -1.24 9.45
CA ALA A 414 2.06 -2.43 8.64
C ALA A 414 0.94 -2.68 7.61
N ALA A 415 -0.33 -2.52 8.01
CA ALA A 415 -1.45 -2.60 7.08
C ALA A 415 -1.39 -1.52 5.98
N MET A 416 -0.98 -0.30 6.36
CA MET A 416 -0.79 0.81 5.42
C MET A 416 0.31 0.51 4.40
N ALA A 417 1.43 -0.09 4.83
CA ALA A 417 2.54 -0.46 3.96
C ALA A 417 2.14 -1.46 2.85
N VAL A 418 1.16 -2.33 3.11
CA VAL A 418 0.63 -3.28 2.11
C VAL A 418 -0.57 -2.75 1.33
N GLY A 419 -1.00 -1.50 1.59
CA GLY A 419 -2.03 -0.81 0.80
C GLY A 419 -3.38 -0.60 1.47
N ALA A 420 -3.50 -0.80 2.79
CA ALA A 420 -4.69 -0.37 3.53
C ALA A 420 -4.73 1.16 3.65
N THR A 421 -5.93 1.73 3.51
CA THR A 421 -6.19 3.15 3.74
C THR A 421 -7.14 3.32 4.93
N PRO A 422 -7.23 4.52 5.53
CA PRO A 422 -8.19 4.78 6.59
C PRO A 422 -9.64 4.47 6.20
N GLN A 423 -9.98 4.56 4.91
CA GLN A 423 -11.32 4.30 4.38
C GLN A 423 -11.54 2.83 3.99
N SER A 424 -10.49 2.07 3.69
CA SER A 424 -10.61 0.70 3.19
C SER A 424 -10.50 -0.37 4.26
N VAL A 425 -9.75 -0.07 5.33
CA VAL A 425 -9.44 -0.98 6.42
C VAL A 425 -10.73 -1.47 7.08
N LEU A 426 -10.70 -2.70 7.61
CA LEU A 426 -11.84 -3.34 8.27
C LEU A 426 -11.53 -3.48 9.78
N PRO A 427 -11.80 -2.47 10.62
CA PRO A 427 -11.35 -2.48 12.02
C PRO A 427 -11.84 -3.68 12.84
N GLN A 428 -13.06 -4.17 12.58
CA GLN A 428 -13.57 -5.36 13.28
C GLN A 428 -12.76 -6.62 12.94
N SER A 429 -12.54 -6.86 11.64
CA SER A 429 -11.71 -7.97 11.16
C SER A 429 -10.28 -7.86 11.65
N PHE A 430 -9.71 -6.64 11.56
CA PHE A 430 -8.36 -6.34 11.99
C PHE A 430 -8.16 -6.57 13.49
N ASN A 431 -9.08 -6.04 14.32
CA ASN A 431 -9.00 -6.15 15.77
C ASN A 431 -9.19 -7.60 16.27
N ARG A 432 -9.98 -8.42 15.57
CA ARG A 432 -10.12 -9.85 15.90
C ARG A 432 -8.76 -10.55 15.85
N VAL A 433 -8.00 -10.35 14.78
CA VAL A 433 -6.64 -10.87 14.64
C VAL A 433 -5.74 -10.32 15.76
N THR A 434 -5.68 -9.01 15.93
CA THR A 434 -4.73 -8.42 16.88
C THR A 434 -5.03 -8.80 18.33
N ASN A 435 -6.30 -9.01 18.68
CA ASN A 435 -6.70 -9.48 20.01
C ASN A 435 -6.30 -10.94 20.25
N TRP A 436 -6.48 -11.81 19.26
CA TRP A 436 -6.04 -13.21 19.35
C TRP A 436 -4.52 -13.32 19.55
N LEU A 437 -3.74 -12.51 18.82
CA LEU A 437 -2.28 -12.48 18.92
C LEU A 437 -1.74 -12.05 20.30
N LEU A 438 -2.54 -11.39 21.14
CA LEU A 438 -2.13 -11.02 22.50
C LEU A 438 -1.75 -12.26 23.31
N GLY A 439 -2.58 -13.31 23.24
CA GLY A 439 -2.41 -14.54 24.03
C GLY A 439 -1.87 -15.75 23.24
N HIS A 440 -1.81 -15.68 21.92
CA HIS A 440 -1.35 -16.79 21.09
C HIS A 440 0.15 -17.05 21.30
N LYS A 441 0.53 -18.31 21.52
CA LYS A 441 1.90 -18.74 21.87
C LYS A 441 2.58 -19.44 20.68
N PRO A 442 3.92 -19.42 20.60
CA PRO A 442 4.65 -20.25 19.66
C PRO A 442 4.36 -21.74 19.87
N PRO A 443 4.51 -22.58 18.83
CA PRO A 443 4.53 -24.02 19.00
C PRO A 443 5.75 -24.46 19.82
N ALA A 444 5.55 -25.49 20.63
CA ALA A 444 6.66 -26.16 21.32
C ALA A 444 7.58 -26.86 20.31
N TRP A 445 8.83 -27.07 20.71
CA TRP A 445 9.78 -27.88 19.95
C TRP A 445 9.23 -29.29 19.69
N PRO A 446 9.11 -29.71 18.41
CA PRO A 446 8.44 -30.95 18.06
C PRO A 446 9.36 -32.18 18.08
N PHE A 447 10.67 -32.01 18.32
CA PHE A 447 11.65 -33.10 18.33
C PHE A 447 12.04 -33.51 19.76
N ALA A 448 12.82 -34.58 19.88
CA ALA A 448 13.36 -35.00 21.18
C ALA A 448 14.32 -33.94 21.74
N LEU A 449 14.43 -33.91 23.07
CA LEU A 449 15.34 -33.07 23.85
C LEU A 449 16.25 -33.92 24.72
N ASP A 450 17.53 -33.58 24.75
CA ASP A 450 18.48 -34.08 25.75
C ASP A 450 18.34 -33.28 27.06
N GLN A 451 17.61 -33.85 28.01
CA GLN A 451 17.30 -33.19 29.29
C GLN A 451 18.55 -32.83 30.11
N ALA A 452 19.63 -33.59 30.00
CA ALA A 452 20.88 -33.28 30.71
C ALA A 452 21.51 -32.01 30.13
N LYS A 453 21.53 -31.89 28.80
CA LYS A 453 22.01 -30.68 28.11
C LYS A 453 21.09 -29.49 28.32
N VAL A 454 19.77 -29.67 28.37
CA VAL A 454 18.82 -28.60 28.76
C VAL A 454 19.17 -28.05 30.14
N ALA A 455 19.39 -28.93 31.13
CA ALA A 455 19.74 -28.52 32.49
C ALA A 455 21.10 -27.80 32.56
N GLN A 456 22.09 -28.23 31.75
CA GLN A 456 23.40 -27.58 31.65
C GLN A 456 23.36 -26.26 30.88
N GLY A 457 22.48 -26.15 29.87
CA GLY A 457 22.33 -24.97 29.02
C GLY A 457 21.59 -23.82 29.69
N LYS A 458 20.65 -24.12 30.58
CA LYS A 458 19.87 -23.12 31.31
C LYS A 458 20.74 -22.05 32.00
N PRO A 459 21.71 -22.40 32.87
CA PRO A 459 22.56 -21.38 33.51
C PRO A 459 23.43 -20.61 32.51
N LEU A 460 23.81 -21.22 31.38
CA LEU A 460 24.52 -20.51 30.31
C LEU A 460 23.63 -19.45 29.67
N TRP A 461 22.37 -19.77 29.38
CA TRP A 461 21.41 -18.81 28.83
C TRP A 461 21.08 -17.70 29.82
N GLU A 462 20.87 -18.05 31.10
CA GLU A 462 20.62 -17.07 32.16
C GLU A 462 21.77 -16.07 32.31
N ALA A 463 23.02 -16.54 32.25
CA ALA A 463 24.20 -15.71 32.42
C ALA A 463 24.54 -14.85 31.17
N ASN A 464 24.27 -15.36 29.96
CA ASN A 464 24.78 -14.74 28.72
C ASN A 464 23.70 -14.12 27.83
N CYS A 465 22.43 -14.49 27.99
CA CYS A 465 21.37 -14.16 27.04
C CYS A 465 20.15 -13.52 27.71
N ALA A 466 19.73 -14.05 28.86
CA ALA A 466 18.47 -13.70 29.49
C ALA A 466 18.33 -12.21 29.76
N GLY A 467 19.41 -11.53 30.18
CA GLY A 467 19.41 -10.08 30.46
C GLY A 467 18.80 -9.23 29.34
N CYS A 468 19.08 -9.58 28.09
CA CYS A 468 18.54 -8.91 26.91
C CYS A 468 17.28 -9.58 26.34
N HIS A 469 17.15 -10.91 26.45
CA HIS A 469 16.18 -11.69 25.67
C HIS A 469 15.02 -12.31 26.48
N ASP A 470 15.07 -12.30 27.80
CA ASP A 470 14.03 -12.90 28.63
C ASP A 470 12.90 -11.90 28.93
N PHE A 471 11.66 -12.37 28.88
CA PHE A 471 10.52 -11.50 29.18
C PHE A 471 10.63 -10.91 30.59
N GLY A 472 10.40 -9.60 30.71
CA GLY A 472 10.42 -8.90 31.98
C GLY A 472 11.80 -8.43 32.47
N LYS A 473 12.88 -8.68 31.73
CA LYS A 473 14.18 -8.04 32.02
C LYS A 473 14.21 -6.60 31.51
N ALA A 474 15.04 -5.78 32.15
CA ALA A 474 15.11 -4.33 31.89
C ALA A 474 15.51 -4.00 30.45
N ASP A 475 16.40 -4.80 29.86
CA ASP A 475 16.95 -4.55 28.52
C ASP A 475 16.10 -5.16 27.40
N THR A 476 15.10 -5.97 27.74
CA THR A 476 14.28 -6.68 26.75
C THR A 476 13.30 -5.74 26.06
N GLY A 477 13.32 -5.78 24.73
CA GLY A 477 12.60 -4.83 23.89
C GLY A 477 13.16 -3.42 23.94
N GLN A 478 14.38 -3.22 24.44
CA GLN A 478 15.07 -1.92 24.46
C GLN A 478 16.20 -1.87 23.42
N VAL A 479 16.60 -0.65 23.06
CA VAL A 479 17.80 -0.38 22.26
C VAL A 479 18.91 0.03 23.22
N THR A 480 19.71 -0.94 23.68
CA THR A 480 20.66 -0.73 24.79
C THR A 480 22.10 -0.43 24.36
N THR A 481 22.39 -0.54 23.07
CA THR A 481 23.72 -0.28 22.50
C THR A 481 23.60 0.56 21.22
N ASN A 482 24.73 1.01 20.67
CA ASN A 482 24.78 1.63 19.35
C ASN A 482 25.12 0.59 18.26
N ILE A 483 24.89 0.95 17.00
CA ILE A 483 25.09 0.03 15.88
C ILE A 483 26.55 -0.39 15.71
N GLN A 484 27.52 0.47 16.07
CA GLN A 484 28.95 0.14 16.00
C GLN A 484 29.34 -0.95 17.01
N ALA A 485 28.80 -0.89 18.23
CA ALA A 485 29.06 -1.88 19.28
C ALA A 485 28.26 -3.17 19.07
N LEU A 486 27.04 -3.11 18.51
CA LEU A 486 26.31 -4.31 18.11
C LEU A 486 26.96 -5.01 16.92
N GLY A 487 27.49 -4.23 15.97
CA GLY A 487 28.27 -4.69 14.82
C GLY A 487 27.47 -5.40 13.72
N THR A 488 26.15 -5.47 13.82
CA THR A 488 25.27 -6.03 12.78
C THR A 488 25.05 -5.03 11.65
N ASP A 489 24.53 -5.51 10.51
CA ASP A 489 24.24 -4.67 9.34
C ASP A 489 23.42 -3.40 9.68
N PRO A 490 23.85 -2.18 9.27
CA PRO A 490 23.16 -0.93 9.63
C PRO A 490 22.06 -0.51 8.66
N HIS A 491 21.92 -1.13 7.48
CA HIS A 491 21.12 -0.55 6.39
C HIS A 491 19.65 -0.40 6.75
N ARG A 492 19.06 -1.42 7.40
CA ARG A 492 17.68 -1.35 7.86
C ARG A 492 17.47 -0.19 8.84
N LEU A 493 18.39 -0.01 9.79
CA LEU A 493 18.35 1.11 10.72
C LEU A 493 18.35 2.42 9.93
N ASP A 494 19.25 2.58 8.97
CA ASP A 494 19.44 3.81 8.19
C ASP A 494 18.26 4.14 7.27
N SER A 495 17.55 3.12 6.76
CA SER A 495 16.34 3.31 5.96
C SER A 495 15.20 4.03 6.70
N PHE A 496 15.16 3.94 8.03
CA PHE A 496 14.16 4.62 8.86
C PHE A 496 14.70 5.99 9.29
N THR A 497 14.18 7.08 8.73
CA THR A 497 14.76 8.43 8.89
C THR A 497 13.95 9.30 9.86
N THR A 498 14.55 10.39 10.34
CA THR A 498 13.83 11.41 11.12
C THR A 498 12.71 12.08 10.31
N GLY A 499 12.92 12.27 9.00
CA GLY A 499 11.87 12.75 8.10
C GLY A 499 10.68 11.80 8.03
N LEU A 500 10.92 10.49 8.01
CA LEU A 500 9.83 9.50 8.05
C LEU A 500 9.07 9.54 9.39
N VAL A 501 9.76 9.74 10.52
CA VAL A 501 9.09 9.95 11.82
C VAL A 501 8.15 11.16 11.78
N GLN A 502 8.61 12.28 11.22
CA GLN A 502 7.78 13.48 11.06
C GLN A 502 6.56 13.21 10.17
N ALA A 503 6.72 12.45 9.08
CA ALA A 503 5.62 12.08 8.20
C ALA A 503 4.56 11.21 8.91
N PHE A 504 5.00 10.21 9.70
CA PHE A 504 4.08 9.43 10.53
C PHE A 504 3.34 10.32 11.55
N HIS A 505 4.07 11.20 12.25
CA HIS A 505 3.46 12.10 13.24
C HIS A 505 2.48 13.11 12.63
N GLY A 506 2.71 13.54 11.40
CA GLY A 506 1.80 14.40 10.64
C GLY A 506 0.56 13.68 10.11
N PHE A 507 0.55 12.34 10.06
CA PHE A 507 -0.58 11.57 9.54
C PHE A 507 -1.64 11.34 10.62
N LYS A 508 -2.71 12.15 10.59
CA LYS A 508 -3.82 12.12 11.56
C LYS A 508 -5.16 11.80 10.89
N LYS A 509 -5.35 10.55 10.46
CA LYS A 509 -6.60 10.10 9.80
C LYS A 509 -7.11 8.80 10.43
N PRO A 510 -8.02 8.86 11.42
CA PRO A 510 -8.54 7.67 12.10
C PRO A 510 -9.03 6.58 11.11
N PRO A 511 -8.76 5.29 11.39
CA PRO A 511 -8.09 4.76 12.59
C PRO A 511 -6.55 4.85 12.57
N PHE A 512 -5.96 5.48 11.54
CA PHE A 512 -4.52 5.60 11.35
C PHE A 512 -4.04 6.90 11.98
N ASP A 513 -3.43 6.77 13.13
CA ASP A 513 -2.82 7.86 13.89
C ASP A 513 -1.54 7.31 14.50
N PHE A 514 -0.41 7.93 14.15
CA PHE A 514 0.91 7.43 14.49
C PHE A 514 1.65 8.50 15.29
N GLY A 515 1.75 8.36 16.61
CA GLY A 515 2.41 9.34 17.49
C GLY A 515 3.60 8.78 18.25
N ALA A 516 3.85 7.48 18.19
CA ALA A 516 4.86 6.79 18.98
C ALA A 516 6.13 6.44 18.21
N TYR A 517 6.26 6.88 16.95
CA TYR A 517 7.43 6.56 16.15
C TYR A 517 8.66 7.39 16.57
N ARG A 518 9.84 6.78 16.54
CA ARG A 518 11.11 7.44 16.83
C ARG A 518 12.26 6.87 16.01
N LYS A 519 13.25 7.70 15.72
CA LYS A 519 14.54 7.23 15.24
C LYS A 519 15.34 6.69 16.43
N THR A 520 16.01 5.56 16.24
CA THR A 520 16.88 4.92 17.24
C THR A 520 18.32 4.86 16.73
N GLN A 521 19.21 4.32 17.56
CA GLN A 521 20.65 4.22 17.32
C GLN A 521 21.15 2.80 17.04
N SER A 522 20.27 1.80 17.12
CA SER A 522 20.56 0.37 16.91
C SER A 522 19.26 -0.45 16.87
N TYR A 523 19.38 -1.78 16.94
CA TYR A 523 18.27 -2.72 17.00
C TYR A 523 17.78 -2.99 18.42
N SER A 524 16.50 -3.35 18.53
CA SER A 524 15.83 -3.72 19.77
C SER A 524 16.20 -5.15 20.18
N ASN A 525 16.44 -5.37 21.48
CA ASN A 525 16.70 -6.70 22.02
C ASN A 525 15.41 -7.55 22.00
N THR A 526 15.17 -8.30 20.93
CA THR A 526 13.93 -9.06 20.78
C THR A 526 13.91 -10.29 21.70
N PRO A 527 12.81 -10.59 22.40
CA PRO A 527 12.68 -11.85 23.15
C PRO A 527 12.96 -13.08 22.29
N THR A 528 13.48 -14.17 22.89
CA THR A 528 13.81 -15.44 22.21
C THR A 528 12.73 -16.50 22.34
N ASP A 529 11.47 -16.10 22.50
CA ASP A 529 10.33 -17.01 22.53
C ASP A 529 10.07 -17.66 21.16
N GLY A 530 9.93 -18.99 21.14
CA GLY A 530 9.81 -19.77 19.91
C GLY A 530 11.03 -19.67 19.01
N ILE A 531 12.23 -19.46 19.59
CA ILE A 531 13.47 -19.19 18.83
C ILE A 531 13.80 -20.25 17.80
N TRP A 532 13.39 -21.49 18.05
CA TRP A 532 13.64 -22.59 17.13
C TRP A 532 13.06 -22.34 15.73
N LEU A 533 11.84 -21.79 15.61
CA LEU A 533 11.20 -21.59 14.30
C LEU A 533 11.42 -20.17 13.75
N ARG A 534 12.57 -19.56 14.04
CA ARG A 534 12.90 -18.19 13.63
C ARG A 534 14.16 -18.09 12.77
N ALA A 535 14.64 -19.22 12.25
CA ALA A 535 15.74 -19.21 11.30
C ALA A 535 15.28 -18.69 9.94
N PRO A 536 16.14 -18.00 9.18
CA PRO A 536 17.50 -17.57 9.57
C PRO A 536 17.51 -16.45 10.63
N TYR A 537 18.60 -16.31 11.37
CA TYR A 537 18.75 -15.39 12.49
C TYR A 537 19.38 -14.04 12.08
N LEU A 538 19.32 -13.09 13.03
CA LEU A 538 19.53 -11.65 12.88
C LEU A 538 18.40 -10.95 12.10
N HIS A 539 18.36 -9.62 12.16
CA HIS A 539 17.27 -8.82 11.58
C HIS A 539 17.14 -8.96 10.06
N ASN A 540 18.19 -9.39 9.36
CA ASN A 540 18.25 -9.53 7.91
C ASN A 540 18.30 -11.00 7.44
N GLY A 541 18.21 -11.96 8.35
CA GLY A 541 18.22 -13.40 8.03
C GLY A 541 19.58 -13.88 7.49
N SER A 542 20.68 -13.27 7.92
CA SER A 542 22.03 -13.52 7.39
C SER A 542 22.77 -14.68 8.04
N VAL A 543 22.20 -15.31 9.08
CA VAL A 543 22.82 -16.42 9.81
C VAL A 543 21.90 -17.65 9.81
N PRO A 544 22.26 -18.77 9.18
CA PRO A 544 21.29 -19.82 8.85
C PRO A 544 20.83 -20.68 10.04
N SER A 545 21.59 -20.78 11.12
CA SER A 545 21.28 -21.64 12.27
C SER A 545 21.73 -21.03 13.61
N LEU A 546 21.20 -21.51 14.75
CA LEU A 546 21.69 -21.06 16.07
C LEU A 546 23.15 -21.47 16.29
N TRP A 547 23.54 -22.63 15.76
CA TRP A 547 24.94 -23.05 15.78
C TRP A 547 25.85 -22.00 15.12
N ASP A 548 25.46 -21.50 13.95
CA ASP A 548 26.22 -20.51 13.20
C ASP A 548 26.18 -19.14 13.89
N LEU A 549 25.07 -18.76 14.54
CA LEU A 549 24.96 -17.52 15.32
C LEU A 549 25.97 -17.47 16.47
N LEU A 550 26.19 -18.61 17.13
CA LEU A 550 27.16 -18.76 18.21
C LEU A 550 28.60 -18.95 17.70
N GLN A 551 28.86 -18.97 16.39
CA GLN A 551 30.21 -18.90 15.87
C GLN A 551 30.72 -17.46 15.79
N ALA A 552 32.04 -17.31 15.87
CA ALA A 552 32.68 -16.06 15.50
C ALA A 552 32.33 -15.71 14.04
N PRO A 553 32.11 -14.42 13.68
CA PRO A 553 31.63 -14.03 12.36
C PRO A 553 32.41 -14.62 11.18
N GLU A 554 33.73 -14.75 11.31
CA GLU A 554 34.62 -15.33 10.30
C GLU A 554 34.40 -16.82 10.02
N LEU A 555 33.72 -17.53 10.92
CA LEU A 555 33.34 -18.93 10.76
C LEU A 555 31.88 -19.11 10.28
N ARG A 556 31.11 -18.02 10.17
CA ARG A 556 29.72 -18.07 9.69
C ARG A 556 29.69 -18.30 8.18
N PRO A 557 28.71 -19.06 7.65
CA PRO A 557 28.54 -19.22 6.21
C PRO A 557 28.40 -17.86 5.52
N GLN A 558 29.23 -17.60 4.51
CA GLN A 558 29.17 -16.38 3.70
C GLN A 558 28.15 -16.50 2.56
N VAL A 559 27.95 -17.73 2.08
CA VAL A 559 26.98 -18.07 1.04
C VAL A 559 26.24 -19.33 1.44
N PHE A 560 24.92 -19.28 1.38
CA PHE A 560 24.04 -20.41 1.68
C PHE A 560 22.72 -20.28 0.92
N PHE A 561 21.85 -21.29 0.97
CA PHE A 561 20.57 -21.27 0.28
C PHE A 561 19.38 -21.14 1.25
N THR A 562 18.42 -20.27 0.92
CA THR A 562 17.14 -20.12 1.63
C THR A 562 15.96 -20.59 0.78
N GLY A 563 14.77 -20.68 1.39
CA GLY A 563 13.55 -21.22 0.77
C GLY A 563 13.35 -22.72 0.98
N SER A 564 14.06 -23.31 1.95
CA SER A 564 13.81 -24.68 2.43
C SER A 564 12.92 -24.64 3.66
N ASP A 565 11.97 -25.57 3.73
CA ASP A 565 11.20 -25.89 4.93
C ASP A 565 11.73 -27.15 5.64
N VAL A 566 12.75 -27.83 5.09
CA VAL A 566 13.35 -28.99 5.78
C VAL A 566 14.22 -28.49 6.92
N TYR A 567 13.88 -28.93 8.12
CA TYR A 567 14.45 -28.42 9.36
C TYR A 567 15.69 -29.23 9.79
N ASP A 568 16.72 -28.54 10.30
CA ASP A 568 17.89 -29.12 10.94
C ASP A 568 17.70 -29.07 12.47
N PRO A 569 17.31 -30.19 13.12
CA PRO A 569 17.05 -30.19 14.55
C PRO A 569 18.34 -30.12 15.39
N GLN A 570 19.51 -30.37 14.80
CA GLN A 570 20.79 -30.29 15.49
C GLN A 570 21.25 -28.85 15.56
N LYS A 571 21.43 -28.19 14.42
CA LYS A 571 21.91 -26.79 14.35
C LYS A 571 20.82 -25.76 14.69
N VAL A 572 19.56 -26.17 14.70
CA VAL A 572 18.37 -25.33 14.95
C VAL A 572 18.26 -24.24 13.88
N GLY A 573 17.80 -24.67 12.72
CA GLY A 573 17.52 -23.83 11.55
C GLY A 573 16.98 -24.67 10.40
N PHE A 574 17.02 -24.15 9.18
CA PHE A 574 16.66 -24.92 7.98
C PHE A 574 17.91 -25.46 7.29
N ILE A 575 17.77 -26.56 6.56
CA ILE A 575 18.87 -27.07 5.72
C ILE A 575 19.14 -26.04 4.61
N THR A 576 20.38 -25.54 4.57
CA THR A 576 20.80 -24.44 3.66
C THR A 576 21.95 -24.81 2.72
N SER A 577 22.44 -26.05 2.77
CA SER A 577 23.47 -26.56 1.87
C SER A 577 23.22 -28.02 1.49
N GLY A 578 23.81 -28.45 0.36
CA GLY A 578 23.67 -29.80 -0.19
C GLY A 578 23.34 -29.78 -1.69
N PRO A 579 23.52 -30.92 -2.39
CA PRO A 579 23.35 -30.99 -3.84
C PRO A 579 21.92 -30.64 -4.32
N THR A 580 20.91 -30.96 -3.50
CA THR A 580 19.50 -30.74 -3.81
C THR A 580 19.07 -29.28 -3.70
N LEU A 581 19.82 -28.45 -2.96
CA LEU A 581 19.48 -27.05 -2.67
C LEU A 581 20.06 -26.04 -3.68
N GLN A 582 20.76 -26.51 -4.72
CA GLN A 582 21.33 -25.66 -5.77
C GLN A 582 20.41 -25.50 -7.00
N GLY A 583 19.20 -26.06 -6.94
CA GLY A 583 18.21 -26.00 -8.03
C GLY A 583 17.41 -24.67 -8.07
N PRO A 584 16.61 -24.46 -9.13
CA PRO A 584 15.85 -23.21 -9.39
C PRO A 584 14.75 -22.88 -8.36
N GLY A 585 14.57 -23.72 -7.33
CA GLY A 585 13.60 -23.51 -6.25
C GLY A 585 14.16 -22.81 -5.01
N TYR A 586 15.47 -22.57 -4.95
CA TYR A 586 16.14 -22.02 -3.77
C TYR A 586 16.84 -20.71 -4.09
N PHE A 587 16.96 -19.86 -3.08
CA PHE A 587 17.58 -18.55 -3.22
C PHE A 587 18.99 -18.58 -2.66
N LYS A 588 19.98 -18.20 -3.47
CA LYS A 588 21.36 -18.04 -3.03
C LYS A 588 21.48 -16.75 -2.21
N TYR A 589 21.60 -16.91 -0.90
CA TYR A 589 21.92 -15.82 0.02
C TYR A 589 23.42 -15.55 -0.01
N ASP A 590 23.80 -14.29 -0.22
CA ASP A 590 25.19 -13.83 -0.23
C ASP A 590 25.36 -12.67 0.76
N THR A 591 26.18 -12.89 1.78
CA THR A 591 26.42 -11.94 2.88
C THR A 591 27.37 -10.81 2.49
N HIS A 592 28.00 -10.88 1.32
CA HIS A 592 28.85 -9.82 0.78
C HIS A 592 28.04 -8.68 0.14
N LEU A 593 26.75 -8.89 -0.12
CA LEU A 593 25.88 -7.84 -0.67
C LEU A 593 25.46 -6.84 0.42
N GLU A 594 25.24 -5.59 0.02
CA GLU A 594 24.75 -4.53 0.92
C GLU A 594 23.43 -4.94 1.60
N GLY A 595 23.29 -4.64 2.89
CA GLY A 595 22.12 -5.05 3.68
C GLY A 595 22.12 -6.52 4.13
N ASN A 596 23.03 -7.36 3.62
CA ASN A 596 23.07 -8.79 3.92
C ASN A 596 24.18 -9.20 4.90
N SER A 597 24.92 -8.27 5.51
CA SER A 597 26.04 -8.61 6.38
C SER A 597 25.61 -9.55 7.52
N ASN A 598 26.42 -10.58 7.75
CA ASN A 598 26.28 -11.55 8.85
C ASN A 598 27.18 -11.21 10.07
N SER A 599 27.69 -9.99 10.16
CA SER A 599 28.57 -9.53 11.23
C SER A 599 27.82 -9.23 12.54
N GLY A 600 28.57 -8.99 13.62
CA GLY A 600 28.04 -8.52 14.88
C GLY A 600 27.35 -9.59 15.73
N HIS A 601 26.73 -9.13 16.83
CA HIS A 601 26.14 -9.98 17.85
C HIS A 601 27.14 -11.04 18.35
N LEU A 602 28.20 -10.58 19.03
CA LEU A 602 29.31 -11.44 19.46
C LEU A 602 29.04 -12.21 20.77
N TYR A 603 27.86 -12.04 21.36
CA TYR A 603 27.45 -12.71 22.60
C TYR A 603 27.41 -14.23 22.41
N GLY A 604 27.97 -14.98 23.36
CA GLY A 604 28.05 -16.44 23.30
C GLY A 604 29.13 -17.01 22.36
N THR A 605 29.80 -16.19 21.54
CA THR A 605 30.80 -16.69 20.58
C THR A 605 32.03 -17.33 21.24
N GLN A 606 32.38 -16.87 22.45
CA GLN A 606 33.54 -17.33 23.23
C GLN A 606 33.28 -18.61 24.05
N LEU A 607 32.04 -19.11 24.06
CA LEU A 607 31.72 -20.38 24.72
C LEU A 607 32.46 -21.55 24.03
N SER A 608 32.77 -22.60 24.79
CA SER A 608 33.28 -23.83 24.20
C SER A 608 32.23 -24.48 23.28
N ALA A 609 32.65 -25.34 22.37
CA ALA A 609 31.72 -26.06 21.49
C ALA A 609 30.66 -26.85 22.28
N GLU A 610 31.06 -27.49 23.38
CA GLU A 610 30.15 -28.24 24.25
C GLU A 610 29.13 -27.31 24.94
N GLN A 611 29.58 -26.17 25.46
CA GLN A 611 28.70 -25.17 26.06
C GLN A 611 27.72 -24.58 25.05
N LYS A 612 28.14 -24.39 23.78
CA LYS A 612 27.24 -23.96 22.71
C LYS A 612 26.14 -24.98 22.45
N TRP A 613 26.46 -26.28 22.42
CA TRP A 613 25.44 -27.33 22.27
C TRP A 613 24.49 -27.41 23.46
N GLN A 614 24.99 -27.28 24.69
CA GLN A 614 24.15 -27.21 25.89
C GLN A 614 23.20 -26.00 25.83
N LEU A 615 23.72 -24.82 25.49
CA LEU A 615 22.95 -23.59 25.32
C LEU A 615 21.86 -23.75 24.25
N ILE A 616 22.21 -24.27 23.07
CA ILE A 616 21.26 -24.54 21.98
C ILE A 616 20.18 -25.51 22.44
N GLU A 617 20.54 -26.57 23.16
CA GLU A 617 19.56 -27.54 23.66
C GLU A 617 18.54 -26.90 24.60
N TYR A 618 18.98 -26.01 25.49
CA TYR A 618 18.08 -25.20 26.31
C TYR A 618 17.23 -24.24 25.46
N MET A 619 17.82 -23.56 24.48
CA MET A 619 17.10 -22.62 23.61
C MET A 619 15.98 -23.28 22.81
N LYS A 620 16.06 -24.58 22.51
CA LYS A 620 14.95 -25.35 21.91
C LYS A 620 13.68 -25.35 22.79
N THR A 621 13.81 -25.11 24.10
CA THR A 621 12.67 -25.11 25.03
C THR A 621 11.93 -23.76 25.13
N LEU A 622 12.46 -22.70 24.50
CA LEU A 622 11.98 -21.31 24.63
C LEU A 622 10.87 -20.93 23.64
#